data_AF-A0A7S4AUU9-F1
#
_entry.id   AF-A0A7S4AUU9-F1
#
_cell.length_a   1.000
_cell.length_b   1.000
_cell.length_c   1.000
_cell.angle_alpha   90.00
_cell.angle_beta   90.00
_cell.angle_gamma   90.00
#
_symmetry.space_group_name_H-M   'P 1'
#
loop_
_entity.id
_entity.type
_entity.pdbx_description
1 polymer ?
#
loop_
_entity_poly.entity_id
_entity_poly.type
_entity_poly.pdbx_seq_one_letter_code
_entity_poly.pdbx_strand_id
1 'polypeptide(L)'
;ELLNQKIGQRFPTALLLMDLYLQTIVVVFYTLAVQDSIRGRFQGSADYGYNGYTSNNGNGDNNTVVLYSVPWSYLTGIYVGLIYFLFREILQIIGLVSLQASWIWIYEPGTWLNVAYIIVIGVWTIFMTTGWCDGD
;
A
#
# COMPACT_ATOMS: atom_id res chain seq x y z
N GLU A 1 -22.00 29.72 -25.17
CA GLU A 1 -22.48 28.60 -24.31
C GLU A 1 -21.91 27.23 -24.66
N LEU A 2 -21.62 26.91 -25.93
CA LEU A 2 -21.03 25.61 -26.34
C LEU A 2 -19.63 25.29 -25.75
N LEU A 3 -18.87 26.28 -25.26
CA LEU A 3 -17.55 26.04 -24.67
C LEU A 3 -17.59 25.38 -23.28
N ASN A 4 -18.64 25.60 -22.49
CA ASN A 4 -18.72 25.11 -21.11
C ASN A 4 -19.05 23.60 -21.05
N GLN A 5 -19.84 23.12 -22.02
CA GLN A 5 -20.20 21.71 -22.15
C GLN A 5 -18.98 20.81 -22.45
N LYS A 6 -17.99 21.33 -23.18
CA LYS A 6 -16.74 20.63 -23.51
C LYS A 6 -15.77 20.53 -22.33
N ILE A 7 -15.90 21.40 -21.32
CA ILE A 7 -15.14 21.35 -20.07
C ILE A 7 -15.74 20.30 -19.11
N GLY A 8 -17.07 20.24 -18.99
CA GLY A 8 -17.76 19.31 -18.08
C GLY A 8 -17.58 17.84 -18.46
N GLN A 9 -17.44 17.53 -19.75
CA GLN A 9 -17.31 16.15 -20.24
C GLN A 9 -15.92 15.53 -20.04
N ARG A 10 -14.89 16.35 -19.77
CA ARG A 10 -13.50 15.89 -19.56
C ARG A 10 -13.18 15.60 -18.10
N PHE A 11 -14.03 16.08 -17.19
CA PHE A 11 -13.86 15.95 -15.75
C PHE A 11 -13.92 14.48 -15.28
N PRO A 12 -14.88 13.66 -15.74
CA PRO A 12 -14.94 12.25 -15.36
C PRO A 12 -13.73 11.45 -15.86
N THR A 13 -13.26 11.73 -17.08
CA THR A 13 -12.10 11.04 -17.66
C THR A 13 -10.80 11.42 -16.97
N ALA A 14 -10.61 12.70 -16.62
CA ALA A 14 -9.43 13.14 -15.88
C ALA A 14 -9.35 12.52 -14.48
N LEU A 15 -10.49 12.37 -13.81
CA LEU A 15 -10.57 11.68 -12.50
C LEU A 15 -10.19 10.20 -12.62
N LEU A 16 -10.68 9.50 -13.65
CA LEU A 16 -10.29 8.10 -13.91
C LEU A 16 -8.79 7.96 -14.19
N LEU A 17 -8.20 8.89 -14.95
CA LEU A 17 -6.76 8.88 -15.24
C LEU A 17 -5.92 9.21 -14.00
N MET A 18 -6.39 10.14 -13.16
CA MET A 18 -5.72 10.47 -11.89
C MET A 18 -5.74 9.29 -10.93
N ASP A 19 -6.86 8.57 -10.86
CA ASP A 19 -7.01 7.36 -10.04
C ASP A 19 -6.04 6.26 -10.51
N LEU A 20 -5.96 6.01 -11.82
CA LEU A 20 -4.99 5.06 -12.39
C LEU A 20 -3.53 5.47 -12.12
N TYR A 21 -3.23 6.77 -12.16
CA TYR A 21 -1.90 7.28 -11.86
C TYR A 21 -1.50 7.06 -10.40
N LEU A 22 -2.38 7.45 -9.46
CA LEU A 22 -2.16 7.22 -8.03
C LEU A 22 -2.08 5.73 -7.73
N GLN A 23 -2.89 4.91 -8.41
CA GLN A 23 -2.83 3.47 -8.25
C GLN A 23 -1.51 2.87 -8.68
N THR A 24 -0.99 3.30 -9.82
CA THR A 24 0.31 2.86 -10.31
C THR A 24 1.43 3.24 -9.33
N ILE A 25 1.40 4.45 -8.79
CA ILE A 25 2.38 4.90 -7.79
C ILE A 25 2.35 4.02 -6.54
N VAL A 26 1.15 3.76 -5.99
CA VAL A 26 1.01 2.94 -4.78
C VAL A 26 1.49 1.51 -5.01
N VAL A 27 1.21 0.93 -6.19
CA VAL A 27 1.71 -0.42 -6.55
C VAL A 27 3.24 -0.43 -6.58
N VAL A 28 3.88 0.59 -7.15
CA VAL A 28 5.34 0.68 -7.20
C VAL A 28 5.93 0.76 -5.80
N PHE A 29 5.41 1.66 -4.94
CA PHE A 29 5.86 1.77 -3.56
C PHE A 29 5.62 0.48 -2.76
N TYR A 30 4.47 -0.15 -2.94
CA TYR A 30 4.16 -1.44 -2.34
C TYR A 30 5.17 -2.51 -2.76
N THR A 31 5.48 -2.61 -4.05
CA THR A 31 6.42 -3.62 -4.57
C THR A 31 7.83 -3.40 -4.00
N LEU A 32 8.29 -2.15 -3.93
CA LEU A 32 9.59 -1.81 -3.33
C LEU A 32 9.61 -2.14 -1.82
N ALA A 33 8.57 -1.76 -1.07
CA ALA A 33 8.48 -2.06 0.36
C ALA A 33 8.40 -3.56 0.65
N VAL A 34 7.68 -4.33 -0.19
CA VAL A 34 7.63 -5.80 -0.09
C VAL A 34 9.01 -6.40 -0.36
N GLN A 35 9.71 -5.95 -1.42
CA GLN A 35 11.05 -6.44 -1.72
C GLN A 35 12.03 -6.16 -0.57
N ASP A 36 12.01 -4.95 -0.02
CA ASP A 36 12.88 -4.58 1.09
C ASP A 36 12.51 -5.33 2.38
N SER A 37 11.22 -5.53 2.65
CA SER A 37 10.73 -6.31 3.80
C SER A 37 11.16 -7.78 3.72
N ILE A 38 11.03 -8.40 2.54
CA ILE A 38 11.45 -9.79 2.30
C ILE A 38 12.97 -9.89 2.39
N ARG A 39 13.72 -9.00 1.72
CA ARG A 39 15.19 -9.02 1.75
C ARG A 39 15.73 -8.90 3.17
N GLY A 40 15.20 -7.98 3.98
CA GLY A 40 15.60 -7.83 5.38
C GLY A 40 15.35 -9.08 6.23
N ARG A 41 14.25 -9.80 5.97
CA ARG A 41 13.91 -11.05 6.68
C ARG A 41 14.77 -12.25 6.28
N PHE A 42 15.10 -12.37 4.99
CA PHE A 42 15.87 -13.53 4.49
C PHE A 42 17.39 -13.30 4.43
N GLN A 43 17.88 -12.07 4.53
CA GLN A 43 19.32 -11.78 4.64
C GLN A 43 19.89 -11.96 6.06
N GLY A 44 19.03 -12.19 7.07
CA GLY A 44 19.46 -12.54 8.43
C GLY A 44 20.25 -13.85 8.56
N SER A 45 20.33 -14.67 7.49
CA SER A 45 21.04 -15.97 7.53
C SER A 45 22.11 -16.15 6.46
N ALA A 46 22.29 -15.20 5.53
CA ALA A 46 23.31 -15.29 4.49
C ALA A 46 23.75 -13.90 4.01
N ASP A 47 24.79 -13.39 4.66
CA ASP A 47 25.91 -12.71 3.98
C ASP A 47 25.53 -11.63 2.94
N TYR A 48 25.11 -10.41 3.32
CA TYR A 48 25.29 -9.23 2.45
C TYR A 48 25.31 -7.92 3.25
N GLY A 49 26.46 -7.24 3.22
CA GLY A 49 26.75 -5.97 3.88
C GLY A 49 25.95 -4.77 3.36
N TYR A 50 24.72 -4.61 3.85
CA TYR A 50 24.14 -3.29 4.07
C TYR A 50 24.49 -2.86 5.49
N ASN A 51 24.85 -1.58 5.67
CA ASN A 51 25.42 -0.96 6.88
C ASN A 51 24.49 -1.07 8.11
N GLY A 52 24.32 -2.28 8.64
CA GLY A 52 23.94 -2.51 10.01
C GLY A 52 25.13 -2.08 10.85
N TYR A 53 24.92 -1.17 11.79
CA TYR A 53 25.88 -0.84 12.82
C TYR A 53 26.11 -2.09 13.69
N THR A 54 26.85 -3.07 13.19
CA THR A 54 27.51 -4.07 14.03
C THR A 54 28.60 -3.33 14.75
N SER A 55 28.23 -2.75 15.89
CA SER A 55 29.17 -2.41 16.94
C SER A 55 29.82 -3.73 17.38
N ASN A 56 30.87 -4.14 16.68
CA ASN A 56 31.85 -5.11 17.17
C ASN A 56 32.59 -4.46 18.34
N ASN A 57 31.88 -4.27 19.44
CA ASN A 57 32.50 -4.08 20.72
C ASN A 57 32.88 -5.50 21.15
N GLY A 58 34.17 -5.83 21.09
CA GLY A 58 34.73 -7.16 21.36
C GLY A 58 34.60 -7.56 22.83
N ASN A 59 33.39 -7.54 23.36
CA ASN A 59 33.07 -7.96 24.71
C ASN A 59 31.84 -8.87 24.63
N GLY A 60 32.07 -10.14 24.92
CA GLY A 60 31.23 -11.26 24.50
C GLY A 60 29.87 -11.43 25.18
N ASP A 61 29.11 -10.37 25.44
CA ASP A 61 27.78 -10.53 26.04
C ASP A 61 26.74 -9.59 25.40
N ASN A 62 25.66 -10.23 24.95
CA ASN A 62 24.41 -9.71 24.39
C ASN A 62 24.45 -9.32 22.92
N ASN A 63 24.32 -10.36 22.09
CA ASN A 63 23.94 -10.25 20.69
C ASN A 63 22.56 -9.56 20.63
N THR A 64 22.54 -8.25 20.43
CA THR A 64 21.29 -7.50 20.27
C THR A 64 20.77 -7.77 18.88
N VAL A 65 19.67 -8.53 18.79
CA VAL A 65 18.96 -8.78 17.52
C VAL A 65 18.44 -7.43 17.04
N VAL A 66 19.07 -6.88 16.00
CA VAL A 66 18.61 -5.66 15.37
C VAL A 66 17.42 -6.03 14.50
N LEU A 67 16.21 -5.78 15.00
CA LEU A 67 14.96 -5.93 14.25
C LEU A 67 15.01 -5.04 13.01
N TYR A 68 14.88 -5.64 11.82
CA TYR A 68 14.92 -4.91 10.57
C TYR A 68 13.59 -4.18 10.37
N SER A 69 13.61 -2.85 10.48
CA SER A 69 12.44 -2.02 10.17
C SER A 69 12.57 -1.40 8.78
N VAL A 70 11.53 -1.57 7.96
CA VAL A 70 11.44 -0.96 6.63
C VAL A 70 11.48 0.57 6.77
N PRO A 71 12.19 1.32 5.91
CA PRO A 71 12.25 2.78 5.99
C PRO A 71 10.86 3.42 6.00
N TRP A 72 10.62 4.29 6.97
CA TRP A 72 9.34 4.99 7.16
C TRP A 72 8.86 5.77 5.92
N SER A 73 9.78 6.18 5.05
CA SER A 73 9.47 6.85 3.79
C SER A 73 8.58 6.00 2.87
N TYR A 74 8.84 4.71 2.74
CA TYR A 74 8.03 3.83 1.89
C TYR A 74 6.68 3.50 2.54
N LEU A 75 6.67 3.33 3.86
CA LEU A 75 5.43 3.10 4.62
C LEU A 75 4.46 4.26 4.52
N THR A 76 4.94 5.51 4.64
CA THR A 76 4.07 6.69 4.52
C THR A 76 3.36 6.75 3.16
N GLY A 77 4.06 6.44 2.07
CA GLY A 77 3.45 6.38 0.73
C GLY A 77 2.33 5.35 0.62
N ILE A 78 2.53 4.17 1.22
CA ILE A 78 1.52 3.10 1.21
C ILE A 78 0.33 3.47 2.09
N TYR A 79 0.54 4.08 3.25
CA TYR A 79 -0.54 4.55 4.13
C TYR A 79 -1.40 5.63 3.47
N VAL A 80 -0.77 6.62 2.82
CA VAL A 80 -1.49 7.66 2.07
C VAL A 80 -2.29 7.03 0.93
N GLY A 81 -1.69 6.08 0.20
CA GLY A 81 -2.37 5.30 -0.83
C GLY A 81 -3.57 4.53 -0.31
N LEU A 82 -3.41 3.83 0.81
CA LEU A 82 -4.47 3.02 1.43
C LEU A 82 -5.65 3.88 1.90
N ILE A 83 -5.38 5.01 2.55
CA ILE A 83 -6.41 5.96 2.96
C ILE A 83 -7.13 6.52 1.73
N TYR A 84 -6.39 6.90 0.68
CA TYR A 84 -6.96 7.39 -0.57
C TYR A 84 -7.92 6.37 -1.22
N PHE A 85 -7.48 5.12 -1.33
CA PHE A 85 -8.31 4.06 -1.93
C PHE A 85 -9.53 3.71 -1.10
N LEU A 86 -9.41 3.64 0.23
CA LEU A 86 -10.56 3.45 1.11
C LEU A 86 -11.58 4.57 0.94
N PHE A 87 -11.11 5.81 0.92
CA PHE A 87 -11.98 6.96 0.70
C PHE A 87 -12.67 6.90 -0.67
N ARG A 88 -11.95 6.51 -1.73
CA ARG A 88 -12.53 6.31 -3.07
C ARG A 88 -13.64 5.25 -3.06
N GLU A 89 -13.38 4.11 -2.45
CA GLU A 89 -14.34 3.00 -2.39
C GLU A 89 -15.58 3.39 -1.56
N ILE A 90 -15.39 4.13 -0.46
CA ILE A 90 -16.51 4.68 0.34
C ILE A 90 -17.35 5.65 -0.50
N LEU A 91 -16.74 6.57 -1.26
CA LEU A 91 -17.48 7.47 -2.14
C LEU A 91 -18.24 6.71 -3.23
N GLN A 92 -17.65 5.65 -3.78
CA GLN A 92 -18.31 4.79 -4.77
C GLN A 92 -19.53 4.07 -4.18
N ILE A 93 -19.40 3.52 -2.96
CA ILE A 93 -20.52 2.89 -2.25
C ILE A 93 -21.63 3.90 -1.95
N ILE A 94 -21.30 5.09 -1.43
CA ILE A 94 -22.29 6.14 -1.14
C ILE A 94 -23.05 6.53 -2.42
N GLY A 95 -22.33 6.67 -3.55
CA GLY A 95 -22.95 6.96 -4.84
C GLY A 95 -23.94 5.89 -5.29
N LEU A 96 -23.60 4.60 -5.14
CA LEU A 96 -24.46 3.48 -5.52
C LEU A 96 -25.66 3.31 -4.59
N VAL A 97 -25.48 3.54 -3.29
CA VAL A 97 -26.57 3.56 -2.31
C VAL A 97 -27.56 4.68 -2.62
N SER A 98 -27.06 5.87 -3.01
CA SER A 98 -27.92 6.99 -3.41
C SER A 98 -28.78 6.70 -4.64
N LEU A 99 -28.37 5.75 -5.49
CA LEU A 99 -29.13 5.34 -6.68
C LEU A 99 -30.11 4.19 -6.41
N GLN A 100 -30.27 3.77 -5.14
CA GLN A 100 -31.02 2.56 -4.73
C GLN A 100 -30.55 1.27 -5.45
N ALA A 101 -29.34 1.29 -6.01
CA ALA A 101 -28.78 0.24 -6.85
C ALA A 101 -27.73 -0.61 -6.09
N SER A 102 -27.88 -0.75 -4.76
CA SER A 102 -26.91 -1.45 -3.91
C SER A 102 -26.74 -2.93 -4.26
N TRP A 103 -27.73 -3.55 -4.91
CA TRP A 103 -27.64 -4.94 -5.36
C TRP A 103 -26.60 -5.12 -6.48
N ILE A 104 -26.45 -4.12 -7.36
CA ILE A 104 -25.46 -4.16 -8.45
C ILE A 104 -24.03 -4.18 -7.90
N TRP A 105 -23.76 -3.46 -6.80
CA TRP A 105 -22.44 -3.48 -6.14
C TRP A 105 -22.01 -4.89 -5.72
N ILE A 106 -22.93 -5.72 -5.24
CA ILE A 106 -22.64 -7.09 -4.79
C ILE A 106 -22.34 -8.02 -5.98
N TYR A 107 -23.01 -7.82 -7.11
CA TYR A 107 -22.87 -8.69 -8.28
C TYR A 107 -21.77 -8.27 -9.25
N GLU A 108 -21.22 -7.06 -9.12
CA GLU A 108 -20.11 -6.61 -9.94
C GLU A 108 -18.75 -7.13 -9.41
N PRO A 109 -18.11 -8.10 -10.09
CA PRO A 109 -16.87 -8.71 -9.61
C PRO A 109 -15.70 -7.72 -9.58
N GLY A 110 -15.75 -6.64 -10.37
CA GLY A 110 -14.71 -5.60 -10.38
C GLY A 110 -14.60 -4.86 -9.06
N THR A 111 -15.71 -4.66 -8.37
CA THR A 111 -15.74 -3.93 -7.10
C THR A 111 -15.17 -4.78 -5.97
N TRP A 112 -15.50 -6.07 -5.96
CA TRP A 112 -14.89 -7.05 -5.06
C TRP A 112 -13.38 -7.14 -5.22
N LEU A 113 -12.87 -7.05 -6.46
CA LEU A 113 -11.43 -7.07 -6.72
C LEU A 113 -10.74 -5.83 -6.14
N ASN A 114 -11.36 -4.64 -6.25
CA ASN A 114 -10.83 -3.41 -5.64
C ASN A 114 -10.79 -3.51 -4.10
N VAL A 115 -11.87 -4.00 -3.48
CA VAL A 115 -11.93 -4.20 -2.02
C VAL A 115 -10.89 -5.23 -1.56
N ALA A 116 -10.79 -6.36 -2.26
CA ALA A 116 -9.80 -7.39 -1.97
C ALA A 116 -8.36 -6.84 -2.08
N TYR A 117 -8.09 -6.03 -3.10
CA TYR A 117 -6.80 -5.36 -3.28
C TYR A 117 -6.45 -4.43 -2.11
N ILE A 118 -7.39 -3.59 -1.67
CA ILE A 118 -7.21 -2.71 -0.51
C ILE A 118 -6.92 -3.53 0.76
N ILE A 119 -7.66 -4.62 0.97
CA ILE A 119 -7.46 -5.52 2.11
C ILE A 119 -6.05 -6.14 2.06
N VAL A 120 -5.62 -6.66 0.91
CA VAL A 120 -4.30 -7.27 0.76
C VAL A 120 -3.19 -6.27 1.07
N ILE A 121 -3.27 -5.05 0.54
CA ILE A 121 -2.29 -4.00 0.84
C ILE A 121 -2.32 -3.64 2.32
N GLY A 122 -3.50 -3.50 2.92
CA GLY A 122 -3.63 -3.16 4.33
C GLY A 122 -3.04 -4.22 5.25
N VAL A 123 -3.35 -5.49 5.01
CA VAL A 123 -2.80 -6.62 5.76
C VAL A 123 -1.27 -6.66 5.64
N TRP A 124 -0.73 -6.52 4.42
CA TRP A 124 0.73 -6.49 4.23
C TRP A 124 1.40 -5.28 4.88
N THR A 125 0.76 -4.10 4.83
CA THR A 125 1.27 -2.90 5.49
C THR A 125 1.35 -3.12 7.00
N ILE A 126 0.33 -3.72 7.61
CA ILE A 126 0.34 -4.09 9.04
C ILE A 126 1.45 -5.10 9.33
N PHE A 127 1.66 -6.11 8.50
CA PHE A 127 2.74 -7.07 8.69
C PHE A 127 4.15 -6.45 8.59
N MET A 128 4.31 -5.41 7.75
CA MET A 128 5.57 -4.66 7.67
C MET A 128 5.78 -3.74 8.87
N THR A 129 4.71 -3.16 9.42
CA THR A 129 4.81 -2.22 10.56
C THR A 129 5.02 -2.95 11.88
N THR A 130 4.39 -4.10 12.05
CA THR A 130 4.43 -4.91 13.28
C THR A 130 5.65 -5.82 13.36
N GLY A 131 6.39 -6.02 12.25
CA GLY A 131 7.51 -6.96 12.20
C GLY A 131 7.08 -8.41 12.43
N TRP A 132 5.79 -8.74 12.24
CA TRP A 132 5.19 -10.03 12.57
C TRP A 132 5.58 -11.11 11.54
N CYS A 133 6.88 -11.42 11.48
CA CYS A 133 7.58 -12.51 10.77
C CYS A 133 9.11 -12.38 10.92
N ASP A 134 9.61 -11.43 11.69
CA ASP A 134 11.02 -11.39 12.10
C ASP A 134 11.18 -12.53 13.12
N GLY A 135 11.85 -13.59 12.70
CA GLY A 135 11.83 -14.89 13.37
C GLY A 135 12.28 -14.85 14.83
N ASP A 136 11.62 -15.69 15.62
CA ASP A 136 12.21 -16.30 16.81
C ASP A 136 13.40 -17.20 16.42
#